data_AF-A0A933RHY5-F1
#
_entry.id   AF-A0A933RHY5-F1
#
_cell.length_a   1.000
_cell.length_b   1.000
_cell.length_c   1.000
_cell.angle_alpha   90.00
_cell.angle_beta   90.00
_cell.angle_gamma   90.00
#
_symmetry.space_group_name_H-M   'P 1'
#
loop_
_entity.id
_entity.type
_entity.pdbx_description
1 polymer ?
#
loop_
_entity_poly.entity_id
_entity_poly.type
_entity_poly.pdbx_seq_one_letter_code
_entity_poly.pdbx_strand_id
1 'polypeptide(L)'
;MSTTKNITVPSDASRLPMTLPRLAEKKRLGEPLVMVTAYDYPSALAVDKAGVDLVLVGDSGAMTVLGYDSTVPVSLDELLVLARAVRRGLTTPFLVGDLPFGSYEVSDEQAVQTAFRFVKEAG
;
A
#
# COMPACT_ATOMS: atom_id res chain seq x y z
N MET A 1 -1.93 -33.24 -3.70
CA MET A 1 -0.79 -33.01 -2.77
C MET A 1 -0.51 -31.51 -2.74
N SER A 2 -1.09 -30.81 -1.76
CA SER A 2 -0.89 -29.36 -1.58
C SER A 2 0.33 -29.16 -0.68
N THR A 3 1.41 -28.60 -1.22
CA THR A 3 2.59 -28.20 -0.46
C THR A 3 2.31 -26.86 0.19
N THR A 4 1.76 -26.88 1.41
CA THR A 4 1.77 -25.71 2.30
C THR A 4 3.22 -25.39 2.64
N LYS A 5 3.83 -24.48 1.87
CA LYS A 5 5.07 -23.81 2.29
C LYS A 5 4.71 -23.02 3.55
N ASN A 6 5.26 -23.44 4.69
CA ASN A 6 5.17 -22.67 5.93
C ASN A 6 5.74 -21.27 5.67
N ILE A 7 4.88 -20.26 5.65
CA ILE A 7 5.28 -18.87 5.56
C ILE A 7 5.76 -18.47 6.97
N THR A 8 7.07 -18.54 7.19
CA THR A 8 7.70 -18.01 8.40
C THR A 8 7.67 -16.50 8.35
N VAL A 9 6.96 -15.87 9.28
CA VAL A 9 6.96 -14.42 9.47
C VAL A 9 8.30 -14.02 10.12
N PRO A 10 9.17 -13.25 9.44
CA PRO A 10 10.44 -12.82 10.03
C PRO A 10 10.16 -11.81 11.14
N SER A 11 10.47 -12.15 12.39
CA SER A 11 10.17 -11.32 13.56
C SER A 11 11.25 -10.29 13.89
N ASP A 12 12.00 -9.80 12.91
CA ASP A 12 13.25 -9.09 13.20
C ASP A 12 13.14 -7.57 13.04
N ALA A 13 13.51 -6.84 14.09
CA ALA A 13 13.61 -5.38 14.16
C ALA A 13 14.75 -4.81 13.29
N SER A 14 15.38 -5.64 12.45
CA SER A 14 16.49 -5.35 11.55
C SER A 14 16.08 -5.23 10.07
N ARG A 15 14.78 -5.37 9.74
CA ARG A 15 14.31 -5.31 8.35
C ARG A 15 14.61 -3.93 7.74
N LEU A 16 15.45 -3.93 6.71
CA LEU A 16 15.67 -2.76 5.88
C LEU A 16 14.38 -2.36 5.15
N PRO A 17 14.17 -1.06 4.85
CA PRO A 17 13.06 -0.61 4.02
C PRO A 17 13.02 -1.29 2.65
N MET A 18 11.83 -1.70 2.22
CA MET A 18 11.59 -2.22 0.89
C MET A 18 11.64 -1.08 -0.13
N THR A 19 12.30 -1.35 -1.26
CA THR A 19 12.52 -0.37 -2.34
C THR A 19 12.29 -1.07 -3.68
N LEU A 20 12.09 -0.30 -4.75
CA LEU A 20 11.93 -0.86 -6.10
C LEU A 20 13.07 -1.80 -6.51
N PRO A 21 14.37 -1.50 -6.28
CA PRO A 21 15.44 -2.45 -6.55
C PRO A 21 15.34 -3.76 -5.75
N ARG A 22 14.95 -3.70 -4.46
CA ARG A 22 14.80 -4.91 -3.64
C ARG A 22 13.61 -5.75 -4.09
N LEU A 23 12.51 -5.13 -4.50
CA LEU A 23 11.37 -5.84 -5.09
C LEU A 23 11.75 -6.53 -6.41
N ALA A 24 12.52 -5.85 -7.27
CA ALA A 24 13.04 -6.43 -8.50
C ALA A 24 13.99 -7.61 -8.23
N GLU A 25 14.83 -7.50 -7.20
CA GLU A 25 15.74 -8.57 -6.77
C GLU A 25 14.97 -9.79 -6.25
N LYS A 26 13.99 -9.61 -5.36
CA LYS A 26 13.13 -10.70 -4.88
C LYS A 26 12.44 -11.42 -6.04
N LYS A 27 11.93 -10.66 -7.02
CA LYS A 27 11.37 -11.23 -8.25
C LYS A 27 12.40 -12.03 -9.05
N ARG A 28 13.64 -11.54 -9.20
CA ARG A 28 14.74 -12.24 -9.89
C ARG A 28 15.11 -13.55 -9.18
N LEU A 29 15.07 -13.56 -7.86
CA LEU A 29 15.34 -14.73 -7.01
C LEU A 29 14.16 -15.71 -6.92
N GLY A 30 13.00 -15.38 -7.48
CA GLY A 30 11.79 -16.21 -7.38
C GLY A 30 11.18 -16.23 -5.99
N GLU A 31 11.48 -15.24 -5.16
CA GLU A 31 10.90 -15.07 -3.83
C GLU A 31 9.50 -14.44 -3.95
N PRO A 32 8.44 -15.09 -3.43
CA PRO A 32 7.10 -14.51 -3.43
C PRO A 32 7.06 -13.19 -2.65
N LEU A 33 6.36 -12.21 -3.21
CA LEU A 33 6.08 -10.93 -2.55
C LEU A 33 4.76 -11.01 -1.80
N VAL A 34 4.73 -10.46 -0.59
CA VAL A 34 3.50 -10.33 0.21
C VAL A 34 3.04 -8.87 0.20
N MET A 35 1.83 -8.63 -0.30
CA MET A 35 1.17 -7.33 -0.29
C MET A 35 -0.17 -7.43 0.45
N VAL A 36 -0.44 -6.46 1.34
CA VAL A 36 -1.67 -6.38 2.13
C VAL A 36 -2.21 -4.96 2.06
N THR A 37 -3.54 -4.80 2.05
CA THR A 37 -4.14 -3.48 2.15
C THR A 37 -4.15 -2.98 3.60
N ALA A 38 -3.94 -1.69 3.80
CA ALA A 38 -4.10 -1.03 5.09
C ALA A 38 -4.65 0.38 4.87
N TYR A 39 -5.39 0.90 5.84
CA TYR A 39 -6.12 2.15 5.68
C TYR A 39 -6.04 3.08 6.90
N ASP A 40 -5.40 2.63 7.98
CA ASP A 40 -5.24 3.40 9.20
C ASP A 40 -3.91 3.11 9.90
N TYR A 41 -3.62 3.88 10.95
CA TYR A 41 -2.38 3.75 11.71
C TYR A 41 -2.26 2.39 12.44
N PRO A 42 -3.29 1.88 13.14
CA PRO A 42 -3.21 0.57 13.79
C PRO A 42 -2.97 -0.60 12.83
N SER A 43 -3.67 -0.65 11.70
CA SER A 43 -3.46 -1.68 10.67
C SER A 43 -2.07 -1.58 10.07
N ALA A 44 -1.57 -0.37 9.81
CA ALA A 44 -0.20 -0.14 9.36
C ALA A 44 0.85 -0.71 10.34
N LEU A 45 0.71 -0.46 11.64
CA LEU A 45 1.60 -1.05 12.66
C LEU A 45 1.52 -2.58 12.67
N ALA A 46 0.34 -3.16 12.47
CA ALA A 46 0.16 -4.60 12.45
C ALA A 46 0.83 -5.24 11.23
N VAL A 47 0.64 -4.69 10.04
CA VAL A 47 1.23 -5.23 8.81
C VAL A 47 2.74 -5.02 8.74
N ASP A 48 3.25 -3.91 9.28
CA ASP A 48 4.71 -3.65 9.40
C ASP A 48 5.37 -4.73 10.27
N LYS A 49 4.78 -5.03 11.44
CA LYS A 49 5.24 -6.11 12.33
C LYS A 49 5.09 -7.50 11.72
N ALA A 50 4.09 -7.71 10.85
CA ALA A 50 3.90 -8.95 10.13
C ALA A 50 4.92 -9.16 8.99
N GLY A 51 5.80 -8.19 8.74
CA GLY A 51 6.90 -8.34 7.78
C GLY A 51 6.44 -8.38 6.32
N VAL A 52 5.31 -7.75 5.99
CA VAL A 52 4.83 -7.66 4.59
C VAL A 52 5.81 -6.88 3.73
N ASP A 53 5.89 -7.19 2.44
CA ASP A 53 6.81 -6.51 1.51
C ASP A 53 6.23 -5.18 1.02
N LEU A 54 4.92 -5.14 0.76
CA LEU A 54 4.20 -3.96 0.28
C LEU A 54 2.92 -3.75 1.08
N VAL A 55 2.52 -2.48 1.18
CA VAL A 55 1.23 -2.07 1.72
C VAL A 55 0.52 -1.23 0.68
N LEU A 56 -0.74 -1.57 0.40
CA LEU A 56 -1.59 -0.85 -0.54
C LEU A 56 -2.67 -0.06 0.20
N VAL A 57 -2.68 1.26 0.01
CA VAL A 57 -3.82 2.12 0.34
C VAL A 57 -4.67 2.21 -0.92
N GLY A 58 -5.57 1.25 -1.06
CA GLY A 58 -6.38 1.10 -2.25
C GLY A 58 -7.75 1.78 -2.17
N ASP A 59 -8.38 1.99 -3.32
CA ASP A 59 -9.74 2.52 -3.44
C ASP A 59 -10.80 1.62 -2.76
N SER A 60 -10.49 0.33 -2.58
CA SER A 60 -11.22 -0.62 -1.74
C SER A 60 -11.48 -0.14 -0.29
N GLY A 61 -10.73 0.84 0.20
CA GLY A 61 -11.02 1.54 1.46
C GLY A 61 -12.38 2.25 1.46
N ALA A 62 -12.86 2.67 0.28
CA ALA A 62 -14.22 3.18 0.06
C ALA A 62 -15.28 2.26 0.67
N MET A 63 -15.19 0.97 0.37
CA MET A 63 -16.17 -0.02 0.81
C MET A 63 -15.86 -0.53 2.21
N THR A 64 -14.60 -0.89 2.46
CA THR A 64 -14.20 -1.61 3.68
C THR A 64 -14.00 -0.70 4.89
N VAL A 65 -13.83 0.61 4.68
CA VAL A 65 -13.56 1.60 5.73
C VAL A 65 -14.63 2.68 5.77
N LEU A 66 -14.98 3.26 4.61
CA LEU A 66 -15.92 4.38 4.54
C LEU A 66 -17.39 3.95 4.36
N GLY A 67 -17.62 2.68 4.03
CA GLY A 67 -18.97 2.12 3.90
C GLY A 67 -19.71 2.52 2.61
N TYR A 68 -18.98 2.92 1.56
CA TYR A 68 -19.56 3.11 0.23
C TYR A 68 -19.94 1.78 -0.43
N ASP A 69 -20.96 1.81 -1.28
CA ASP A 69 -21.43 0.62 -2.02
C ASP A 69 -20.48 0.18 -3.14
N SER A 70 -19.57 1.06 -3.56
CA SER A 70 -18.53 0.79 -4.56
C SER A 70 -17.32 1.71 -4.33
N THR A 71 -16.27 1.56 -5.14
CA THR A 71 -15.07 2.42 -5.06
C THR A 71 -15.19 3.72 -5.85
N VAL A 72 -16.17 3.84 -6.76
CA VAL A 72 -16.38 5.02 -7.61
C VAL A 72 -16.55 6.34 -6.84
N PRO A 73 -17.26 6.41 -5.69
CA PRO A 73 -17.51 7.68 -5.01
C PRO A 73 -16.33 8.24 -4.23
N VAL A 74 -15.27 7.45 -3.99
CA VAL A 74 -14.17 7.89 -3.12
C VAL A 74 -13.36 8.99 -3.78
N SER A 75 -13.13 10.05 -3.02
CA SER A 75 -12.33 11.19 -3.46
C SER A 75 -10.84 10.99 -3.21
N LEU A 76 -10.03 11.76 -3.93
CA LEU A 76 -8.59 11.87 -3.70
C LEU A 76 -8.27 12.31 -2.26
N ASP A 77 -9.02 13.26 -1.72
CA ASP A 77 -8.74 13.78 -0.38
C ASP A 77 -9.03 12.75 0.72
N GLU A 78 -10.06 11.91 0.53
CA GLU A 78 -10.34 10.77 1.43
C GLU A 78 -9.21 9.74 1.39
N LEU A 79 -8.76 9.32 0.21
CA LEU A 79 -7.63 8.38 0.11
C LEU A 79 -6.33 8.98 0.65
N LEU A 80 -6.08 10.28 0.49
CA LEU A 80 -4.92 10.96 1.08
C LEU A 80 -4.97 10.98 2.61
N VAL A 81 -6.15 11.05 3.23
CA VAL A 81 -6.29 10.91 4.69
C VAL A 81 -5.87 9.50 5.13
N LEU A 82 -6.39 8.47 4.47
CA LEU A 82 -6.05 7.07 4.77
C LEU A 82 -4.55 6.81 4.55
N ALA A 83 -4.00 7.29 3.44
CA ALA A 83 -2.60 7.10 3.08
C ALA A 83 -1.66 7.77 4.10
N ARG A 84 -1.96 9.00 4.54
CA ARG A 84 -1.21 9.67 5.61
C ARG A 84 -1.28 8.92 6.93
N ALA A 85 -2.42 8.33 7.27
CA ALA A 85 -2.57 7.53 8.48
C ALA A 85 -1.67 6.28 8.41
N VAL A 86 -1.69 5.58 7.28
CA VAL A 86 -0.86 4.39 7.05
C VAL A 86 0.63 4.73 7.05
N ARG A 87 1.05 5.77 6.32
CA ARG A 87 2.46 6.18 6.24
C ARG A 87 3.09 6.34 7.62
N ARG A 88 2.37 6.94 8.58
CA ARG A 88 2.86 7.14 9.95
C ARG A 88 3.16 5.84 10.69
N GLY A 89 2.49 4.74 10.33
CA GLY A 89 2.64 3.43 10.95
C GLY A 89 3.63 2.49 10.25
N LEU A 90 4.13 2.85 9.07
CA LEU A 90 5.05 2.01 8.30
C LEU A 90 6.50 2.46 8.45
N THR A 91 7.37 1.48 8.65
CA THR A 91 8.83 1.66 8.70
C THR A 91 9.55 0.87 7.62
N THR A 92 9.08 -0.36 7.31
CA THR A 92 9.77 -1.26 6.39
C THR A 92 9.06 -1.57 5.06
N PRO A 93 7.73 -1.74 4.97
CA PRO A 93 7.07 -2.08 3.71
C PRO A 93 7.11 -0.94 2.68
N PHE A 94 7.05 -1.29 1.40
CA PHE A 94 6.87 -0.32 0.33
C PHE A 94 5.41 0.14 0.29
N LEU A 95 5.15 1.42 0.49
CA LEU A 95 3.81 1.99 0.44
C LEU A 95 3.38 2.28 -1.00
N VAL A 96 2.21 1.78 -1.38
CA VAL A 96 1.54 2.04 -2.66
C VAL A 96 0.22 2.72 -2.37
N GLY A 97 -0.11 3.79 -3.10
CA GLY A 97 -1.42 4.43 -3.06
C GLY A 97 -2.11 4.31 -4.43
N ASP A 98 -3.37 3.91 -4.44
CA ASP A 98 -4.18 3.92 -5.66
C ASP A 98 -4.62 5.35 -6.01
N LEU A 99 -4.63 5.66 -7.30
CA LEU A 99 -5.29 6.86 -7.80
C LEU A 99 -6.79 6.56 -7.91
N PRO A 100 -7.68 7.32 -7.24
CA PRO A 100 -9.11 7.04 -7.28
C PRO A 100 -9.70 7.33 -8.67
N PHE A 101 -10.86 6.74 -8.94
CA PHE A 101 -11.61 6.98 -10.17
C PHE A 101 -11.85 8.49 -10.42
N GLY A 102 -11.67 8.93 -11.66
CA GLY A 102 -11.78 10.32 -12.11
C GLY A 102 -10.54 11.18 -11.87
N SER A 103 -9.51 10.65 -11.21
CA SER A 103 -8.30 11.41 -10.85
C SER A 103 -7.13 11.25 -11.83
N TYR A 104 -7.24 10.38 -12.84
CA TYR A 104 -6.13 10.09 -13.75
C TYR A 104 -6.53 9.82 -15.20
N GLU A 105 -7.82 9.69 -15.49
CA GLU A 105 -8.34 9.20 -16.77
C GLU A 105 -8.38 10.28 -17.86
N VAL A 106 -8.32 11.56 -17.49
CA VAL A 106 -8.44 12.67 -18.46
C VAL A 106 -7.15 12.83 -19.27
N SER A 107 -5.98 12.69 -18.63
CA SER A 107 -4.68 12.81 -19.29
C SER A 107 -3.54 12.31 -18.42
N ASP A 108 -2.40 12.00 -19.06
CA ASP A 108 -1.14 11.70 -18.37
C ASP A 108 -0.73 12.83 -17.39
N GLU A 109 -0.96 14.09 -17.78
CA GLU A 109 -0.68 15.24 -16.92
C GLU A 109 -1.55 15.19 -15.65
N GLN A 110 -2.86 14.92 -15.77
CA GLN A 110 -3.73 14.78 -14.61
C GLN A 110 -3.25 13.64 -13.70
N ALA A 111 -2.94 12.47 -14.27
CA ALA A 111 -2.45 11.31 -13.53
C ALA A 111 -1.17 11.64 -12.75
N VAL A 112 -0.22 12.35 -13.37
CA VAL A 112 1.04 12.78 -12.74
C VAL A 112 0.77 13.79 -11.62
N GLN A 113 -0.10 14.78 -11.83
CA GLN A 113 -0.45 15.75 -10.79
C GLN A 113 -1.10 15.08 -9.57
N THR A 114 -1.98 14.11 -9.79
CA THR A 114 -2.59 13.31 -8.72
C THR A 114 -1.53 12.48 -7.99
N ALA A 115 -0.63 11.81 -8.71
CA ALA A 115 0.46 11.06 -8.11
C ALA A 115 1.42 11.95 -7.28
N PHE A 116 1.70 13.17 -7.74
CA PHE A 116 2.47 14.15 -6.97
C PHE A 116 1.81 14.50 -5.64
N ARG A 117 0.48 14.59 -5.59
CA ARG A 117 -0.23 14.80 -4.31
C ARG A 117 0.03 13.66 -3.34
N PHE A 118 -0.04 12.40 -3.78
CA PHE A 118 0.30 11.25 -2.92
C PHE A 118 1.74 11.33 -2.40
N VAL A 119 2.72 11.53 -3.29
CA VAL A 119 4.14 11.61 -2.87
C VAL A 119 4.38 12.77 -1.90
N LYS A 120 3.77 13.93 -2.16
CA LYS A 120 4.00 15.15 -1.36
C LYS A 120 3.25 15.14 -0.03
N GLU A 121 1.99 14.68 -0.03
CA GLU A 121 1.10 14.81 1.12
C GLU A 121 1.06 13.54 1.97
N ALA A 122 1.19 12.36 1.35
CA ALA A 122 1.14 11.06 2.03
C ALA A 122 2.51 10.43 2.25
N GLY A 123 3.54 10.86 1.51
CA GLY A 123 4.95 10.70 1.87
C GLY A 123 5.64 9.40 1.45
#